data_AF-A0A0E2P3Q7-F1
#
_entry.id   AF-A0A0E2P3Q7-F1
#
_cell.length_a   1.000
_cell.length_b   1.000
_cell.length_c   1.000
_cell.angle_alpha   90.00
_cell.angle_beta   90.00
_cell.angle_gamma   90.00
#
_symmetry.space_group_name_H-M   'P 1'
#
loop_
_entity.id
_entity.type
_entity.pdbx_description
1 polymer ?
#
loop_
_entity_poly.entity_id
_entity_poly.type
_entity_poly.pdbx_seq_one_letter_code
_entity_poly.pdbx_strand_id
1 'polypeptide(L)'
;MGDGVDQPAAKAALLKAYPGLFTISGNVLTWTDGTTMVWNDDKARDADALLESPDIEDMFRYVYPRAAEGALVPAEDFDPGRIRNEPFFEKLYGASAAEVGKHIANVKWLPKLGEKTVQVTRIFGINDRLGKVSAALEAMPAELSRYGLKPGGGFVWRPIAGTDRLSVHSFGAAFDINVGFSDYWYNNRNKTNPKAHIPFKNRIPLEIVELFEKNGFIWGGRWYHYDTMHFEYRPELLLYKESG
;
A
#
# COMPACT_ATOMS: atom_id res chain seq x y z
N MET A 1 9.77 26.03 7.58
CA MET A 1 8.33 25.66 7.48
C MET A 1 8.35 24.25 6.91
N GLY A 2 7.96 23.26 7.70
CA GLY A 2 8.19 21.85 7.39
C GLY A 2 7.44 21.36 6.14
N ASP A 3 7.83 20.18 5.68
CA ASP A 3 7.15 19.29 4.70
C ASP A 3 5.66 18.99 5.01
N GLY A 4 5.10 19.52 6.09
CA GLY A 4 3.69 19.42 6.45
C GLY A 4 3.33 18.16 7.25
N VAL A 5 4.29 17.29 7.56
CA VAL A 5 4.03 16.09 8.36
C VAL A 5 4.04 16.43 9.85
N ASP A 6 3.02 15.95 10.56
CA ASP A 6 3.00 15.93 12.02
C ASP A 6 3.98 14.88 12.53
N GLN A 7 5.19 15.33 12.86
CA GLN A 7 6.32 14.48 13.27
C GLN A 7 5.98 13.57 14.46
N PRO A 8 5.41 14.07 15.58
CA PRO A 8 4.92 13.21 16.66
C PRO A 8 3.90 12.15 16.21
N ALA A 9 2.88 12.55 15.45
CA ALA A 9 1.81 11.64 15.05
C ALA A 9 2.30 10.57 14.07
N ALA A 10 3.15 10.93 13.11
CA ALA A 10 3.75 10.00 12.15
C ALA A 10 4.62 8.95 12.85
N LYS A 11 5.49 9.36 13.78
CA LYS A 11 6.32 8.43 14.58
C LYS A 11 5.46 7.51 15.42
N ALA A 12 4.42 8.03 16.08
CA ALA A 12 3.50 7.23 16.88
C ALA A 12 2.74 6.21 16.02
N ALA A 13 2.29 6.61 14.83
CA ALA A 13 1.62 5.73 13.88
C ALA A 13 2.55 4.61 13.39
N LEU A 14 3.81 4.93 13.05
CA LEU A 14 4.79 3.94 12.60
C LEU A 14 5.12 2.91 13.70
N LEU A 15 5.39 3.37 14.93
CA LEU A 15 5.67 2.50 16.08
C LEU A 15 4.50 1.57 16.41
N LYS A 16 3.25 2.08 16.27
CA LYS A 16 2.05 1.29 16.51
C LYS A 16 1.76 0.29 15.39
N ALA A 17 2.09 0.63 14.15
CA ALA A 17 1.94 -0.22 12.99
C ALA A 17 2.86 -1.45 13.02
N TYR A 18 4.10 -1.28 13.51
CA TYR A 18 5.15 -2.29 13.51
C TYR A 18 5.75 -2.48 14.92
N PRO A 19 4.97 -3.02 15.87
CA PRO A 19 5.33 -3.02 17.28
C PRO A 19 6.57 -3.89 17.57
N GLY A 20 7.52 -3.33 18.32
CA GLY A 20 8.66 -4.06 18.86
C GLY A 20 9.82 -4.32 17.90
N LEU A 21 9.78 -3.77 16.67
CA LEU A 21 10.86 -3.95 15.68
C LEU A 21 11.94 -2.87 15.74
N PHE A 22 11.57 -1.68 16.22
CA PHE A 22 12.45 -0.53 16.32
C PHE A 22 11.94 0.47 17.36
N THR A 23 12.82 1.40 17.72
CA THR A 23 12.49 2.60 18.50
C THR A 23 12.80 3.84 17.67
N ILE A 24 12.19 4.98 18.00
CA ILE A 24 12.50 6.26 17.35
C ILE A 24 12.84 7.28 18.42
N SER A 25 14.02 7.88 18.32
CA SER A 25 14.50 8.95 19.22
C SER A 25 15.08 10.09 18.40
N GLY A 26 14.55 11.29 18.57
CA GLY A 26 14.93 12.44 17.73
C GLY A 26 14.71 12.12 16.25
N ASN A 27 15.79 12.16 15.47
CA ASN A 27 15.81 11.90 14.03
C ASN A 27 16.30 10.49 13.64
N VAL A 28 16.38 9.57 14.61
CA VAL A 28 16.97 8.24 14.39
C VAL A 28 15.95 7.16 14.72
N LEU A 29 15.72 6.26 13.76
CA LEU A 29 15.08 4.98 13.99
C LEU A 29 16.17 3.94 14.27
N THR A 30 16.03 3.19 15.37
CA THR A 30 16.97 2.13 15.77
C THR A 30 16.25 0.79 15.78
N TRP A 31 16.68 -0.13 14.92
CA TRP A 31 16.19 -1.50 14.82
C TRP A 31 16.64 -2.35 16.00
N THR A 32 15.95 -3.45 16.27
CA THR A 32 16.33 -4.41 17.32
C THR A 32 17.68 -5.10 17.09
N ASP A 33 18.18 -5.12 15.85
CA ASP A 33 19.52 -5.61 15.52
C ASP A 33 20.64 -4.57 15.75
N GLY A 34 20.27 -3.36 16.23
CA GLY A 34 21.18 -2.25 16.49
C GLY A 34 21.47 -1.36 15.28
N THR A 35 21.04 -1.75 14.07
CA THR A 35 21.19 -0.88 12.89
C THR A 35 20.26 0.33 12.99
N THR A 36 20.60 1.41 12.28
CA THR A 36 19.85 2.67 12.35
C THR A 36 19.47 3.18 10.97
N MET A 37 18.40 3.98 10.93
CA MET A 37 17.95 4.71 9.75
C MET A 37 17.63 6.16 10.14
N VAL A 38 17.90 7.07 9.22
CA VAL A 38 17.49 8.47 9.36
C VAL A 38 15.99 8.56 9.17
N TRP A 39 15.32 9.29 10.07
CA TRP A 39 13.88 9.52 10.00
C TRP A 39 13.54 10.53 8.89
N ASN A 40 14.11 11.75 8.97
CA ASN A 40 13.96 12.84 8.00
C ASN A 40 15.35 13.38 7.65
N ASP A 41 15.71 13.48 6.38
CA ASP A 41 17.02 13.97 5.93
C ASP A 41 17.07 15.47 5.58
N ASP A 42 16.00 16.21 5.89
CA ASP A 42 15.78 17.65 5.69
C ASP A 42 15.88 18.10 4.22
N LYS A 43 15.82 17.18 3.26
CA LYS A 43 15.88 17.52 1.83
C LYS A 43 14.50 17.86 1.29
N ALA A 44 14.41 19.01 0.62
CA ALA A 44 13.24 19.32 -0.19
C ALA A 44 13.19 18.42 -1.43
N ARG A 45 12.03 17.80 -1.66
CA ARG A 45 11.76 16.91 -2.80
C ARG A 45 10.54 17.42 -3.58
N ASP A 46 10.62 17.32 -4.91
CA ASP A 46 9.44 17.40 -5.77
C ASP A 46 8.70 16.05 -5.82
N ALA A 47 7.60 15.98 -6.56
CA ALA A 47 6.76 14.78 -6.64
C ALA A 47 7.52 13.55 -7.17
N ASP A 48 8.43 13.73 -8.14
CA ASP A 48 9.23 12.64 -8.69
C ASP A 48 10.31 12.19 -7.69
N ALA A 49 11.01 13.14 -7.05
CA ALA A 49 12.03 12.84 -6.06
C ALA A 49 11.47 12.14 -4.80
N LEU A 50 10.24 12.47 -4.39
CA LEU A 50 9.50 11.76 -3.34
C LEU A 50 9.24 10.30 -3.69
N LEU A 51 9.11 9.97 -4.97
CA LEU A 51 8.91 8.60 -5.43
C LEU A 51 10.24 7.85 -5.58
N GLU A 52 11.30 8.51 -6.02
CA GLU A 52 12.59 7.88 -6.31
C GLU A 52 13.49 7.70 -5.08
N SER A 53 13.52 8.67 -4.17
CA SER A 53 14.47 8.67 -3.04
C SER A 53 13.92 9.24 -1.73
N PRO A 54 12.75 8.76 -1.26
CA PRO A 54 12.17 9.23 -0.01
C PRO A 54 12.95 8.74 1.22
N ASP A 55 12.87 9.49 2.30
CA ASP A 55 13.18 8.98 3.64
C ASP A 55 11.92 8.36 4.30
N ILE A 56 12.00 7.99 5.58
CA ILE A 56 10.90 7.32 6.29
C ILE A 56 9.74 8.29 6.52
N GLU A 57 10.08 9.55 6.81
CA GLU A 57 9.13 10.61 7.11
C GLU A 57 8.29 10.97 5.88
N ASP A 58 8.91 11.01 4.70
CA ASP A 58 8.25 11.28 3.41
C ASP A 58 7.06 10.33 3.13
N MET A 59 7.06 9.11 3.71
CA MET A 59 5.93 8.18 3.57
C MET A 59 4.62 8.74 4.14
N PHE A 60 4.70 9.69 5.06
CA PHE A 60 3.58 10.33 5.75
C PHE A 60 3.19 11.68 5.13
N ARG A 61 3.77 12.05 3.97
CA ARG A 61 3.50 13.29 3.24
C ARG A 61 2.01 13.59 3.03
N TYR A 62 1.20 12.53 2.92
CA TYR A 62 -0.25 12.63 2.76
C TYR A 62 -0.96 11.88 3.88
N VAL A 63 -1.97 12.52 4.48
CA VAL A 63 -2.97 11.81 5.29
C VAL A 63 -3.81 10.95 4.34
N TYR A 64 -3.90 9.65 4.62
CA TYR A 64 -4.65 8.72 3.78
C TYR A 64 -6.18 8.84 4.03
N PRO A 65 -6.98 9.21 3.02
CA PRO A 65 -8.44 9.32 3.15
C PRO A 65 -9.11 7.94 3.07
N ARG A 66 -9.85 7.56 4.11
CA ARG A 66 -10.45 6.22 4.23
C ARG A 66 -11.73 6.06 3.45
N ALA A 67 -12.06 4.84 3.02
CA ALA A 67 -13.33 4.47 2.37
C ALA A 67 -14.57 5.04 3.08
N ALA A 68 -14.56 5.02 4.42
CA ALA A 68 -15.65 5.52 5.25
C ALA A 68 -15.92 7.03 5.11
N GLU A 69 -14.96 7.81 4.60
CA GLU A 69 -15.12 9.24 4.32
C GLU A 69 -15.82 9.51 2.97
N GLY A 70 -16.07 8.45 2.21
CA GLY A 70 -16.81 8.49 0.95
C GLY A 70 -15.94 8.51 -0.30
N ALA A 71 -16.61 8.75 -1.43
CA ALA A 71 -15.99 8.82 -2.74
C ALA A 71 -15.06 10.03 -2.83
N LEU A 72 -13.91 9.84 -3.49
CA LEU A 72 -12.91 10.87 -3.73
C LEU A 72 -12.50 10.82 -5.19
N VAL A 73 -12.34 12.00 -5.79
CA VAL A 73 -11.54 12.19 -7.00
C VAL A 73 -10.21 12.78 -6.53
N PRO A 74 -9.09 12.04 -6.60
CA PRO A 74 -7.80 12.54 -6.12
C PRO A 74 -7.39 13.80 -6.89
N ALA A 75 -6.88 14.80 -6.17
CA ALA A 75 -6.28 15.98 -6.79
C ALA A 75 -5.00 15.61 -7.55
N GLU A 76 -4.55 16.47 -8.46
CA GLU A 76 -3.30 16.25 -9.20
C GLU A 76 -2.13 16.01 -8.23
N ASP A 77 -1.34 14.97 -8.51
CA ASP A 77 -0.22 14.45 -7.70
C ASP A 77 -0.54 14.04 -6.25
N PHE A 78 -1.82 14.00 -5.87
CA PHE A 78 -2.23 13.47 -4.57
C PHE A 78 -2.24 11.93 -4.60
N ASP A 79 -1.16 11.35 -4.10
CA ASP A 79 -0.87 9.91 -4.18
C ASP A 79 -0.65 9.28 -2.78
N PRO A 80 -1.64 9.31 -1.88
CA PRO A 80 -1.48 8.86 -0.49
C PRO A 80 -1.08 7.37 -0.42
N GLY A 81 0.17 7.12 -0.04
CA GLY A 81 0.76 5.80 0.09
C GLY A 81 1.65 5.33 -1.08
N ARG A 82 1.80 6.07 -2.18
CA ARG A 82 2.76 5.70 -3.23
C ARG A 82 4.23 5.92 -2.84
N ILE A 83 4.48 6.84 -1.90
CA ILE A 83 5.80 7.14 -1.36
C ILE A 83 6.21 6.03 -0.38
N ARG A 84 7.37 5.41 -0.63
CA ARG A 84 7.88 4.25 0.13
C ARG A 84 9.39 4.33 0.24
N ASN A 85 9.90 4.31 1.47
CA ASN A 85 11.32 4.10 1.71
C ASN A 85 11.65 2.62 1.50
N GLU A 86 12.20 2.27 0.34
CA GLU A 86 12.50 0.87 -0.02
C GLU A 86 13.42 0.17 1.01
N PRO A 87 14.53 0.78 1.49
CA PRO A 87 15.37 0.15 2.51
C PRO A 87 14.63 -0.21 3.81
N PHE A 88 13.65 0.60 4.21
CA PHE A 88 12.80 0.31 5.37
C PHE A 88 11.94 -0.92 5.11
N PHE A 89 11.36 -1.04 3.92
CA PHE A 89 10.53 -2.20 3.52
C PHE A 89 11.38 -3.48 3.38
N GLU A 90 12.58 -3.37 2.83
CA GLU A 90 13.54 -4.48 2.79
C GLU A 90 13.89 -4.97 4.19
N LYS A 91 14.06 -4.07 5.17
CA LYS A 91 14.26 -4.45 6.57
C LYS A 91 13.03 -5.11 7.20
N LEU A 92 11.82 -4.70 6.85
CA LEU A 92 10.59 -5.33 7.34
C LEU A 92 10.35 -6.72 6.76
N TYR A 93 10.58 -6.90 5.45
CA TYR A 93 10.08 -8.05 4.70
C TYR A 93 11.15 -8.95 4.09
N GLY A 94 12.37 -8.44 3.87
CA GLY A 94 13.49 -9.10 3.19
C GLY A 94 14.00 -8.28 2.00
N ALA A 95 15.31 -8.32 1.75
CA ALA A 95 16.01 -7.54 0.71
C ALA A 95 16.22 -8.32 -0.59
N SER A 96 15.68 -9.54 -0.68
CA SER A 96 15.81 -10.39 -1.86
C SER A 96 14.61 -11.32 -2.03
N ALA A 97 14.39 -11.78 -3.26
CA ALA A 97 13.36 -12.77 -3.58
C ALA A 97 13.46 -14.03 -2.71
N ALA A 98 14.68 -14.47 -2.40
CA ALA A 98 14.93 -15.64 -1.58
C ALA A 98 14.56 -15.40 -0.11
N GLU A 99 14.87 -14.23 0.44
CA GLU A 99 14.52 -13.86 1.82
C GLU A 99 13.01 -13.70 1.96
N VAL A 100 12.37 -12.91 1.10
CA VAL A 100 10.91 -12.74 1.13
C VAL A 100 10.20 -14.09 0.90
N GLY A 101 10.71 -14.90 -0.04
CA GLY A 101 10.19 -16.22 -0.36
C GLY A 101 10.08 -17.16 0.85
N LYS A 102 11.01 -17.06 1.81
CA LYS A 102 10.96 -17.83 3.08
C LYS A 102 9.72 -17.51 3.90
N HIS A 103 9.10 -16.35 3.70
CA HIS A 103 7.95 -15.84 4.45
C HIS A 103 6.62 -15.93 3.70
N ILE A 104 6.63 -16.25 2.40
CA ILE A 104 5.41 -16.39 1.60
C ILE A 104 4.57 -17.58 2.08
N ALA A 105 3.26 -17.40 2.06
CA ALA A 105 2.25 -18.38 2.41
C ALA A 105 1.11 -18.38 1.39
N ASN A 106 0.48 -19.54 1.23
CA ASN A 106 -0.70 -19.73 0.38
C ASN A 106 -1.97 -19.34 1.14
N VAL A 107 -2.84 -18.56 0.51
CA VAL A 107 -4.17 -18.19 1.01
C VAL A 107 -5.22 -18.71 0.03
N LYS A 108 -6.18 -19.48 0.54
CA LYS A 108 -7.36 -19.90 -0.25
C LYS A 108 -8.27 -18.69 -0.45
N TRP A 109 -8.49 -18.32 -1.70
CA TRP A 109 -9.23 -17.11 -2.06
C TRP A 109 -10.63 -17.46 -2.56
N LEU A 110 -11.66 -16.94 -1.88
CA LEU A 110 -13.08 -17.24 -2.07
C LEU A 110 -13.37 -18.74 -2.26
N PRO A 111 -13.00 -19.61 -1.30
CA PRO A 111 -13.00 -21.07 -1.46
C PRO A 111 -14.35 -21.72 -1.82
N LYS A 112 -15.48 -21.04 -1.64
CA LYS A 112 -16.83 -21.49 -2.02
C LYS A 112 -17.29 -20.93 -3.37
N LEU A 113 -16.67 -19.87 -3.86
CA LEU A 113 -17.02 -19.22 -5.14
C LEU A 113 -15.98 -19.46 -6.23
N GLY A 114 -14.78 -19.91 -5.85
CA GLY A 114 -13.71 -20.31 -6.75
C GLY A 114 -12.64 -21.13 -6.06
N GLU A 115 -11.80 -21.79 -6.86
CA GLU A 115 -10.73 -22.66 -6.36
C GLU A 115 -9.35 -22.02 -6.57
N LYS A 116 -9.22 -20.73 -6.24
CA LYS A 116 -7.95 -20.01 -6.41
C LYS A 116 -7.14 -19.99 -5.13
N THR A 117 -5.83 -20.09 -5.30
CA THR A 117 -4.86 -19.85 -4.24
C THR A 117 -4.01 -18.65 -4.64
N VAL A 118 -3.80 -17.74 -3.71
CA VAL A 118 -2.98 -16.55 -3.88
C VAL A 118 -1.87 -16.57 -2.84
N GLN A 119 -0.76 -15.90 -3.14
CA GLN A 119 0.43 -15.94 -2.31
C GLN A 119 0.70 -14.56 -1.72
N VAL A 120 0.87 -14.47 -0.41
CA VAL A 120 1.25 -13.24 0.30
C VAL A 120 2.20 -13.58 1.45
N THR A 121 2.87 -12.60 2.03
CA THR A 121 3.76 -12.84 3.17
C THR A 121 2.96 -13.20 4.43
N ARG A 122 3.56 -13.99 5.33
CA ARG A 122 3.04 -14.22 6.69
C ARG A 122 3.48 -13.16 7.69
N ILE A 123 4.41 -12.29 7.31
CA ILE A 123 4.89 -11.18 8.15
C ILE A 123 3.68 -10.29 8.49
N PHE A 124 3.59 -9.85 9.75
CA PHE A 124 2.45 -9.11 10.32
C PHE A 124 1.08 -9.80 10.19
N GLY A 125 1.07 -11.11 9.94
CA GLY A 125 -0.16 -11.90 9.74
C GLY A 125 -0.91 -11.51 8.47
N ILE A 126 -0.23 -10.96 7.45
CA ILE A 126 -0.84 -10.51 6.20
C ILE A 126 -1.62 -11.63 5.50
N ASN A 127 -1.13 -12.87 5.54
CA ASN A 127 -1.83 -14.06 5.05
C ASN A 127 -3.18 -14.29 5.76
N ASP A 128 -3.22 -14.16 7.10
CA ASP A 128 -4.43 -14.36 7.88
C ASP A 128 -5.43 -13.21 7.67
N ARG A 129 -4.92 -11.98 7.57
CA ARG A 129 -5.71 -10.78 7.24
C ARG A 129 -6.36 -10.90 5.87
N LEU A 130 -5.60 -11.33 4.86
CA LEU A 130 -6.16 -11.59 3.53
C LEU A 130 -7.16 -12.74 3.55
N GLY A 131 -6.94 -13.77 4.37
CA GLY A 131 -7.91 -14.85 4.61
C GLY A 131 -9.23 -14.35 5.20
N LYS A 132 -9.19 -13.38 6.12
CA LYS A 132 -10.40 -12.72 6.67
C LYS A 132 -11.13 -11.91 5.61
N VAL A 133 -10.38 -11.16 4.79
CA VAL A 133 -10.95 -10.41 3.64
C VAL A 133 -11.62 -11.37 2.65
N SER A 134 -10.96 -12.47 2.31
CA SER A 134 -11.49 -13.55 1.45
C SER A 134 -12.82 -14.08 1.98
N ALA A 135 -12.86 -14.52 3.24
CA ALA A 135 -14.08 -15.07 3.84
C ALA A 135 -15.22 -14.04 3.93
N ALA A 136 -14.89 -12.78 4.25
CA ALA A 136 -15.89 -11.70 4.34
C ALA A 136 -16.45 -11.31 2.97
N LEU A 137 -15.59 -11.16 1.96
CA LEU A 137 -16.00 -10.85 0.59
C LEU A 137 -16.85 -11.97 -0.01
N GLU A 138 -16.50 -13.24 0.27
CA GLU A 138 -17.29 -14.41 -0.14
C GLU A 138 -18.72 -14.38 0.43
N ALA A 139 -18.88 -13.89 1.66
CA ALA A 139 -20.18 -13.80 2.33
C ALA A 139 -21.01 -12.58 1.89
N MET A 140 -20.46 -11.65 1.11
CA MET A 140 -21.20 -10.50 0.58
C MET A 140 -22.18 -10.92 -0.54
N PRO A 141 -23.19 -10.09 -0.83
CA PRO A 141 -24.07 -10.29 -2.00
C PRO A 141 -23.26 -10.50 -3.29
N ALA A 142 -23.82 -11.28 -4.23
CA ALA A 142 -23.16 -11.65 -5.48
C ALA A 142 -22.62 -10.43 -6.27
N GLU A 143 -23.30 -9.29 -6.17
CA GLU A 143 -22.88 -8.05 -6.84
C GLU A 143 -21.57 -7.45 -6.31
N LEU A 144 -21.21 -7.77 -5.07
CA LEU A 144 -19.93 -7.41 -4.47
C LEU A 144 -18.92 -8.57 -4.57
N SER A 145 -19.33 -9.79 -4.24
CA SER A 145 -18.39 -10.93 -4.22
C SER A 145 -17.81 -11.27 -5.62
N ARG A 146 -18.52 -10.93 -6.71
CA ARG A 146 -18.01 -11.03 -8.08
C ARG A 146 -16.70 -10.29 -8.32
N TYR A 147 -16.44 -9.22 -7.55
CA TYR A 147 -15.20 -8.46 -7.63
C TYR A 147 -13.98 -9.24 -7.14
N GLY A 148 -14.13 -10.40 -6.50
CA GLY A 148 -13.01 -11.26 -6.13
C GLY A 148 -12.81 -12.50 -7.00
N LEU A 149 -13.63 -12.77 -8.03
CA LEU A 149 -13.58 -14.05 -8.76
C LEU A 149 -12.33 -14.22 -9.66
N LYS A 150 -11.70 -13.12 -10.08
CA LYS A 150 -10.53 -13.14 -10.98
C LYS A 150 -9.37 -12.29 -10.42
N PRO A 151 -8.77 -12.68 -9.28
CA PRO A 151 -7.65 -11.96 -8.67
C PRO A 151 -6.48 -11.77 -9.63
N GLY A 152 -5.89 -10.58 -9.57
CA GLY A 152 -4.65 -10.24 -10.26
C GLY A 152 -3.44 -10.90 -9.59
N GLY A 153 -3.55 -11.22 -8.30
CA GLY A 153 -2.57 -12.03 -7.56
C GLY A 153 -1.94 -11.30 -6.39
N GLY A 154 -0.90 -11.89 -5.82
CA GLY A 154 -0.13 -11.34 -4.69
C GLY A 154 1.36 -11.33 -5.02
N PHE A 155 2.16 -12.09 -4.29
CA PHE A 155 3.62 -12.11 -4.41
C PHE A 155 4.14 -12.35 -5.83
N VAL A 156 4.91 -11.39 -6.32
CA VAL A 156 5.73 -11.48 -7.54
C VAL A 156 6.93 -10.56 -7.34
N TRP A 157 8.13 -11.14 -7.28
CA TRP A 157 9.37 -10.35 -7.17
C TRP A 157 9.69 -9.66 -8.50
N ARG A 158 9.48 -8.34 -8.56
CA ARG A 158 9.74 -7.52 -9.75
C ARG A 158 9.88 -6.04 -9.42
N PRO A 159 10.62 -5.26 -10.24
CA PRO A 159 10.50 -3.82 -10.21
C PRO A 159 9.13 -3.35 -10.73
N ILE A 160 8.76 -2.11 -10.39
CA ILE A 160 7.65 -1.39 -11.01
C ILE A 160 8.04 -1.08 -12.46
N ALA A 161 7.09 -1.25 -13.38
CA ALA A 161 7.36 -1.06 -14.81
C ALA A 161 7.88 0.35 -15.10
N GLY A 162 9.06 0.44 -15.74
CA GLY A 162 9.71 1.70 -16.09
C GLY A 162 10.54 2.33 -14.97
N THR A 163 10.82 1.61 -13.89
CA THR A 163 11.64 2.07 -12.76
C THR A 163 12.52 0.93 -12.26
N ASP A 164 13.51 1.23 -11.41
CA ASP A 164 14.31 0.22 -10.71
C ASP A 164 13.77 -0.12 -9.30
N ARG A 165 12.72 0.57 -8.86
CA ARG A 165 12.09 0.39 -7.54
C ARG A 165 11.25 -0.87 -7.49
N LEU A 166 11.31 -1.60 -6.38
CA LEU A 166 10.52 -2.81 -6.16
C LEU A 166 9.03 -2.48 -6.03
N SER A 167 8.21 -3.31 -6.67
CA SER A 167 6.76 -3.31 -6.39
C SER A 167 6.50 -3.84 -4.98
N VAL A 168 5.44 -3.38 -4.31
CA VAL A 168 5.03 -3.95 -3.01
C VAL A 168 4.63 -5.44 -3.13
N HIS A 169 4.28 -5.90 -4.33
CA HIS A 169 4.13 -7.32 -4.63
C HIS A 169 5.42 -8.11 -4.38
N SER A 170 6.60 -7.50 -4.52
CA SER A 170 7.89 -8.13 -4.23
C SER A 170 8.06 -8.45 -2.75
N PHE A 171 7.40 -7.73 -1.84
CA PHE A 171 7.40 -8.02 -0.40
C PHE A 171 6.29 -8.98 0.03
N GLY A 172 5.44 -9.41 -0.93
CA GLY A 172 4.23 -10.19 -0.63
C GLY A 172 3.21 -9.42 0.21
N ALA A 173 3.37 -8.10 0.33
CA ALA A 173 2.55 -7.21 1.16
C ALA A 173 1.45 -6.51 0.35
N ALA A 174 1.25 -6.89 -0.91
CA ALA A 174 0.19 -6.39 -1.78
C ALA A 174 -0.65 -7.51 -2.39
N PHE A 175 -1.86 -7.14 -2.80
CA PHE A 175 -2.85 -8.02 -3.41
C PHE A 175 -3.70 -7.26 -4.43
N ASP A 176 -3.85 -7.82 -5.62
CA ASP A 176 -4.71 -7.29 -6.68
C ASP A 176 -6.03 -8.08 -6.75
N ILE A 177 -7.15 -7.41 -6.49
CA ILE A 177 -8.44 -8.09 -6.28
C ILE A 177 -9.09 -8.64 -7.55
N ASN A 178 -9.15 -7.86 -8.63
CA ASN A 178 -9.71 -8.27 -9.93
C ASN A 178 -9.41 -7.29 -11.06
N VAL A 179 -8.64 -7.77 -12.03
CA VAL A 179 -8.17 -6.99 -13.19
C VAL A 179 -9.33 -6.58 -14.12
N GLY A 180 -10.39 -7.39 -14.21
CA GLY A 180 -11.51 -7.13 -15.13
C GLY A 180 -12.39 -5.94 -14.70
N PHE A 181 -12.41 -5.66 -13.40
CA PHE A 181 -13.15 -4.52 -12.83
C PHE A 181 -12.25 -3.33 -12.50
N SER A 182 -10.95 -3.41 -12.77
CA SER A 182 -10.01 -2.33 -12.44
C SER A 182 -9.74 -1.39 -13.60
N ASP A 183 -9.56 -0.14 -13.25
CA ASP A 183 -8.98 0.93 -14.04
C ASP A 183 -7.56 1.25 -13.52
N TYR A 184 -6.65 1.52 -14.46
CA TYR A 184 -5.25 1.88 -14.19
C TYR A 184 -4.94 3.20 -14.91
N TRP A 185 -4.38 4.17 -14.18
CA TRP A 185 -4.14 5.54 -14.65
C TRP A 185 -3.37 5.57 -15.98
N TYR A 186 -2.37 4.70 -16.13
CA TYR A 186 -1.51 4.67 -17.31
C TYR A 186 -2.32 4.41 -18.57
N ASN A 187 -3.35 3.55 -18.49
CA ASN A 187 -4.19 3.23 -19.65
C ASN A 187 -5.17 4.34 -19.99
N ASN A 188 -5.47 5.23 -19.03
CA ASN A 188 -6.40 6.34 -19.18
C ASN A 188 -5.71 7.69 -19.43
N ARG A 189 -4.37 7.76 -19.36
CA ARG A 189 -3.60 8.98 -19.62
C ARG A 189 -3.67 9.42 -21.09
N ASN A 190 -3.42 10.71 -21.33
CA ASN A 190 -3.25 11.23 -22.69
C ASN A 190 -1.91 10.75 -23.27
N LYS A 191 -1.96 10.03 -24.40
CA LYS A 191 -0.76 9.45 -25.06
C LYS A 191 0.11 10.49 -25.77
N THR A 192 -0.45 11.63 -26.18
CA THR A 192 0.26 12.67 -26.95
C THR A 192 0.71 13.84 -26.08
N ASN A 193 0.08 14.05 -24.91
CA ASN A 193 0.48 15.04 -23.93
C ASN A 193 0.63 14.40 -22.53
N PRO A 194 1.85 14.00 -22.14
CA PRO A 194 2.11 13.38 -20.83
C PRO A 194 1.77 14.25 -19.62
N LYS A 195 1.67 15.59 -19.80
CA LYS A 195 1.31 16.55 -18.73
C LYS A 195 -0.19 16.85 -18.67
N ALA A 196 -1.01 16.23 -19.51
CA ALA A 196 -2.45 16.44 -19.44
C ALA A 196 -3.04 15.74 -18.22
N HIS A 197 -4.08 16.34 -17.65
CA HIS A 197 -4.85 15.77 -16.55
C HIS A 197 -5.29 14.33 -16.85
N ILE A 198 -5.12 13.44 -15.87
CA ILE A 198 -5.54 12.04 -15.95
C ILE A 198 -6.99 11.93 -15.46
N PRO A 199 -7.95 11.52 -16.31
CA PRO A 199 -9.32 11.34 -15.87
C PRO A 199 -9.40 10.18 -14.88
N PHE A 200 -9.96 10.45 -13.70
CA PHE A 200 -10.20 9.43 -12.68
C PHE A 200 -11.31 8.47 -13.11
N LYS A 201 -11.09 7.17 -12.90
CA LYS A 201 -12.10 6.12 -13.11
C LYS A 201 -12.01 5.09 -11.99
N ASN A 202 -13.17 4.69 -11.49
CA ASN A 202 -13.28 3.61 -10.53
C ASN A 202 -14.56 2.81 -10.74
N ARG A 203 -14.44 1.50 -10.56
CA ARG A 203 -15.58 0.56 -10.53
C ARG A 203 -15.60 -0.31 -9.27
N ILE A 204 -14.58 -0.22 -8.40
CA ILE A 204 -14.51 -0.98 -7.15
C ILE A 204 -15.40 -0.30 -6.09
N PRO A 205 -16.39 -1.01 -5.52
CA PRO A 205 -17.24 -0.50 -4.47
C PRO A 205 -16.46 -0.19 -3.19
N LEU A 206 -16.79 0.92 -2.52
CA LEU A 206 -16.07 1.35 -1.32
C LEU A 206 -16.27 0.39 -0.14
N GLU A 207 -17.33 -0.40 -0.14
CA GLU A 207 -17.58 -1.45 0.86
C GLU A 207 -16.47 -2.52 0.83
N ILE A 208 -15.97 -2.83 -0.36
CA ILE A 208 -14.81 -3.73 -0.52
C ILE A 208 -13.55 -3.02 -0.03
N VAL A 209 -13.36 -1.75 -0.37
CA VAL A 209 -12.22 -0.96 0.09
C VAL A 209 -12.17 -0.90 1.62
N GLU A 210 -13.29 -0.60 2.26
CA GLU A 210 -13.41 -0.54 3.72
C GLU A 210 -13.11 -1.89 4.38
N LEU A 211 -13.50 -3.01 3.73
CA LEU A 211 -13.14 -4.35 4.21
C LEU A 211 -11.62 -4.56 4.22
N PHE A 212 -10.91 -4.12 3.19
CA PHE A 212 -9.45 -4.17 3.12
C PHE A 212 -8.79 -3.23 4.15
N GLU A 213 -9.28 -1.99 4.28
CA GLU A 213 -8.79 -1.01 5.25
C GLU A 213 -8.93 -1.49 6.70
N LYS A 214 -10.05 -2.14 7.05
CA LYS A 214 -10.24 -2.79 8.37
C LYS A 214 -9.19 -3.87 8.67
N ASN A 215 -8.58 -4.42 7.63
CA ASN A 215 -7.54 -5.44 7.74
C ASN A 215 -6.11 -4.90 7.58
N GLY A 216 -5.94 -3.58 7.43
CA GLY A 216 -4.64 -2.90 7.38
C GLY A 216 -4.12 -2.58 5.98
N PHE A 217 -4.94 -2.78 4.95
CA PHE A 217 -4.56 -2.47 3.56
C PHE A 217 -5.10 -1.11 3.12
N ILE A 218 -4.26 -0.29 2.50
CA ILE A 218 -4.70 0.88 1.76
C ILE A 218 -5.02 0.49 0.31
N TRP A 219 -5.71 1.37 -0.41
CA TRP A 219 -6.19 1.10 -1.77
C TRP A 219 -5.60 2.05 -2.80
N GLY A 220 -5.13 1.48 -3.91
CA GLY A 220 -4.54 2.21 -5.02
C GLY A 220 -5.51 3.12 -5.77
N GLY A 221 -6.82 3.00 -5.55
CA GLY A 221 -7.83 3.94 -6.08
C GLY A 221 -7.91 5.27 -5.35
N ARG A 222 -7.15 5.47 -4.25
CA ARG A 222 -6.99 6.79 -3.61
C ARG A 222 -5.92 7.66 -4.25
N TRP A 223 -5.14 7.13 -5.19
CA TRP A 223 -4.04 7.84 -5.86
C TRP A 223 -4.53 8.59 -7.09
N TYR A 224 -3.95 9.75 -7.38
CA TYR A 224 -4.08 10.41 -8.68
C TYR A 224 -3.58 9.50 -9.79
N HIS A 225 -2.43 8.86 -9.56
CA HIS A 225 -1.92 7.77 -10.37
C HIS A 225 -2.54 6.43 -9.94
N TYR A 226 -3.87 6.35 -10.01
CA TYR A 226 -4.66 5.22 -9.50
C TYR A 226 -4.31 3.86 -10.11
N ASP A 227 -4.33 2.84 -9.25
CA ASP A 227 -4.37 1.43 -9.60
C ASP A 227 -5.49 0.75 -8.80
N THR A 228 -6.69 0.70 -9.37
CA THR A 228 -7.89 0.35 -8.58
C THR A 228 -8.00 -1.13 -8.23
N MET A 229 -7.24 -2.03 -8.85
CA MET A 229 -7.17 -3.42 -8.37
C MET A 229 -6.32 -3.56 -7.12
N HIS A 230 -5.41 -2.61 -6.88
CA HIS A 230 -4.27 -2.77 -5.99
C HIS A 230 -4.60 -2.42 -4.55
N PHE A 231 -4.27 -3.34 -3.65
CA PHE A 231 -4.30 -3.15 -2.20
C PHE A 231 -2.93 -3.47 -1.62
N GLU A 232 -2.41 -2.60 -0.76
CA GLU A 232 -1.12 -2.83 -0.08
C GLU A 232 -1.23 -2.64 1.42
N TYR A 233 -0.55 -3.51 2.18
CA TYR A 233 -0.56 -3.47 3.64
C TYR A 233 0.30 -2.30 4.14
N ARG A 234 -0.37 -1.24 4.60
CA ARG A 234 0.22 0.03 5.07
C ARG A 234 -0.50 0.52 6.32
N PRO A 235 -0.51 -0.27 7.41
CA PRO A 235 -1.25 0.07 8.63
C PRO A 235 -0.82 1.41 9.24
N GLU A 236 0.42 1.85 9.04
CA GLU A 236 0.91 3.13 9.53
C GLU A 236 0.15 4.31 8.94
N LEU A 237 -0.23 4.24 7.66
CA LEU A 237 -0.98 5.31 6.99
C LEU A 237 -2.44 5.35 7.41
N LEU A 238 -3.00 4.19 7.77
CA LEU A 238 -4.33 4.14 8.39
C LEU A 238 -4.30 4.70 9.82
N LEU A 239 -3.21 4.53 10.56
CA LEU A 239 -3.07 5.02 11.93
C LEU A 239 -2.71 6.50 12.01
N TYR A 240 -2.02 7.03 11.01
CA TYR A 240 -1.60 8.42 10.94
C TYR A 240 -2.78 9.37 10.71
N LYS A 241 -2.85 10.41 11.54
CA LYS A 241 -3.74 11.56 11.42
C LYS A 241 -2.99 12.76 11.96
N GLU A 242 -3.11 13.90 11.30
CA GLU A 242 -2.57 15.16 11.83
C GLU A 242 -3.28 15.50 13.15
N SER A 243 -2.52 15.91 14.15
CA SER A 243 -3.05 16.53 15.35
C SER A 243 -3.58 17.91 14.97
N GLY A 244 -4.88 18.13 15.17
CA GLY A 244 -5.50 19.44 14.97
C GLY A 244 -5.05 20.48 15.97
#